data_AF-A0A3P7JGA1-F1
#
_entry.id   AF-A0A3P7JGA1-F1
#
_cell.length_a   1.000
_cell.length_b   1.000
_cell.length_c   1.000
_cell.angle_alpha   90.00
_cell.angle_beta   90.00
_cell.angle_gamma   90.00
#
_symmetry.space_group_name_H-M   'P 1'
#
loop_
_entity.id
_entity.type
_entity.pdbx_description
1 polymer ?
#
loop_
_entity_poly.entity_id
_entity_poly.type
_entity_poly.pdbx_seq_one_letter_code
_entity_poly.pdbx_strand_id
1 'polypeptide(L)'
;MCDWGAADAYEVKAHMVKPGTFDKKKESTMINDETKVTCQECFQEMKTEDRQIHVYRHHLKEPRLYECPLCDFSHHACSSDVRAHIKFTHRDNADVLPRANLLQYSQQIAEWNDRCFPGWINRKLPASVMEDFNRCRLCDEDVRQTSRHIAEAHLMIQLHQCPLCEYGAPESRLVKRHLKNSHDELEMEPIANVVVRRADFSALHDKCFPGRPKRLSNITIS
;
A
#
# COMPACT_ATOMS: atom_id res chain seq x y z
N MET A 1 -34.64 -55.08 30.92
CA MET A 1 -35.30 -56.01 30.00
C MET A 1 -34.88 -55.58 28.60
N CYS A 2 -33.89 -56.26 28.03
CA CYS A 2 -34.07 -57.44 27.13
C CYS A 2 -34.30 -56.93 25.70
N ASP A 3 -33.69 -57.42 24.63
CA ASP A 3 -33.15 -58.75 24.32
C ASP A 3 -32.12 -58.61 23.17
N TRP A 4 -31.05 -59.41 23.09
CA TRP A 4 -30.94 -60.67 22.30
C TRP A 4 -31.57 -60.56 20.89
N GLY A 5 -30.94 -60.92 19.78
CA GLY A 5 -29.68 -61.59 19.45
C GLY A 5 -29.71 -61.98 17.96
N ALA A 6 -28.58 -62.53 17.47
CA ALA A 6 -28.40 -63.56 16.40
C ALA A 6 -29.42 -63.66 15.23
N ALA A 7 -29.09 -63.97 13.98
CA ALA A 7 -27.86 -64.32 13.28
C ALA A 7 -28.21 -64.53 11.79
N ASP A 8 -27.16 -64.84 11.02
CA ASP A 8 -27.11 -65.78 9.89
C ASP A 8 -26.74 -65.27 8.50
N ALA A 9 -25.71 -65.96 8.03
CA ALA A 9 -24.90 -65.78 6.85
C ALA A 9 -25.57 -66.34 5.58
N TYR A 10 -25.09 -65.87 4.42
CA TYR A 10 -24.83 -66.78 3.32
C TYR A 10 -23.66 -66.29 2.43
N GLU A 11 -22.75 -67.24 2.19
CA GLU A 11 -21.88 -67.51 1.04
C GLU A 11 -20.70 -66.63 0.59
N VAL A 12 -19.72 -67.38 0.09
CA VAL A 12 -18.30 -67.14 -0.13
C VAL A 12 -18.01 -67.15 -1.64
N LYS A 13 -17.06 -66.35 -2.15
CA LYS A 13 -16.01 -66.79 -3.10
C LYS A 13 -14.97 -65.70 -3.44
N ALA A 14 -13.74 -66.16 -3.63
CA ALA A 14 -12.50 -65.40 -3.69
C ALA A 14 -11.99 -65.10 -5.13
N HIS A 15 -11.20 -64.03 -5.23
CA HIS A 15 -10.07 -63.69 -6.13
C HIS A 15 -10.03 -64.10 -7.62
N MET A 16 -9.72 -63.11 -8.50
CA MET A 16 -8.57 -63.11 -9.45
C MET A 16 -8.39 -61.75 -10.18
N VAL A 17 -7.28 -61.56 -10.90
CA VAL A 17 -6.46 -60.33 -11.10
C VAL A 17 -6.57 -59.67 -12.50
N LYS A 18 -6.66 -58.32 -12.55
CA LYS A 18 -6.16 -57.22 -13.48
C LYS A 18 -6.18 -57.39 -15.03
N PRO A 19 -6.45 -56.33 -15.87
CA PRO A 19 -5.51 -55.19 -16.04
C PRO A 19 -6.06 -53.77 -16.36
N GLY A 20 -5.22 -52.80 -15.95
CA GLY A 20 -4.99 -51.39 -16.34
C GLY A 20 -5.96 -50.56 -17.18
N THR A 21 -6.24 -49.33 -16.72
CA THR A 21 -6.14 -48.09 -17.53
C THR A 21 -5.93 -46.85 -16.65
N PHE A 22 -4.84 -46.13 -16.97
CA PHE A 22 -4.57 -44.69 -16.96
C PHE A 22 -4.89 -43.78 -15.76
N ASP A 23 -3.78 -43.15 -15.34
CA ASP A 23 -3.56 -42.01 -14.45
C ASP A 23 -4.51 -40.82 -14.58
N LYS A 24 -4.89 -40.26 -13.43
CA LYS A 24 -4.70 -38.82 -13.14
C LYS A 24 -4.36 -38.63 -11.67
N LYS A 25 -3.06 -38.68 -11.37
CA LYS A 25 -2.45 -38.12 -10.17
C LYS A 25 -2.89 -36.65 -10.11
N LYS A 26 -3.65 -36.27 -9.07
CA LYS A 26 -3.97 -34.86 -8.80
C LYS A 26 -2.66 -34.20 -8.34
N GLU A 27 -1.91 -33.76 -9.33
CA GLU A 27 -0.77 -32.87 -9.21
C GLU A 27 -1.26 -31.67 -8.42
N SER A 28 -0.87 -31.61 -7.14
CA SER A 28 -1.06 -30.41 -6.33
C SER A 28 -0.10 -29.38 -6.89
N THR A 29 -0.62 -28.63 -7.87
CA THR A 29 0.04 -27.49 -8.48
C THR A 29 0.52 -26.58 -7.36
N MET A 30 1.84 -26.38 -7.31
CA MET A 30 2.47 -25.41 -6.42
C MET A 30 1.84 -24.04 -6.67
N ILE A 31 1.06 -23.56 -5.71
CA ILE A 31 0.49 -22.22 -5.73
C ILE A 31 1.51 -21.29 -5.07
N ASN A 32 2.25 -20.60 -5.94
CA ASN A 32 2.87 -19.29 -5.81
C ASN A 32 3.67 -19.04 -4.51
N ASP A 33 4.99 -19.09 -4.65
CA ASP A 33 5.95 -18.51 -3.71
C ASP A 33 5.51 -17.08 -3.37
N GLU A 34 4.91 -16.90 -2.18
CA GLU A 34 4.59 -15.58 -1.65
C GLU A 34 5.89 -14.79 -1.64
N THR A 35 6.06 -13.85 -2.57
CA THR A 35 7.29 -13.05 -2.67
C THR A 35 7.75 -12.62 -1.28
N LYS A 36 8.79 -13.28 -0.78
CA LYS A 36 9.36 -12.98 0.52
C LYS A 36 10.38 -11.86 0.36
N VAL A 37 10.61 -11.14 1.43
CA VAL A 37 11.61 -10.08 1.48
C VAL A 37 12.41 -10.19 2.76
N THR A 38 13.68 -9.87 2.65
CA THR A 38 14.62 -9.88 3.77
C THR A 38 14.93 -8.44 4.17
N CYS A 39 14.81 -8.14 5.47
CA CYS A 39 15.25 -6.86 6.03
C CYS A 39 16.78 -6.75 5.95
N GLN A 40 17.31 -5.65 5.43
CA GLN A 40 18.77 -5.44 5.32
C GLN A 40 19.44 -5.13 6.67
N GLU A 41 18.67 -4.66 7.67
CA GLU A 41 19.20 -4.30 8.99
C GLU A 41 19.28 -5.49 9.95
N CYS A 42 18.27 -6.37 9.96
CA CYS A 42 18.22 -7.51 10.90
C CYS A 42 18.16 -8.88 10.23
N PHE A 43 18.21 -8.94 8.89
CA PHE A 43 18.23 -10.17 8.08
C PHE A 43 17.04 -11.12 8.27
N GLN A 44 15.95 -10.65 8.90
CA GLN A 44 14.72 -11.44 9.03
C GLN A 44 13.99 -11.49 7.69
N GLU A 45 13.51 -12.68 7.35
CA GLU A 45 12.64 -12.93 6.20
C GLU A 45 11.17 -12.77 6.60
N MET A 46 10.38 -12.14 5.74
CA MET A 46 8.94 -11.92 5.96
C MET A 46 8.20 -11.82 4.62
N LYS A 47 6.86 -11.77 4.67
CA LYS A 47 6.05 -11.48 3.48
C LYS A 47 6.24 -10.02 3.06
N THR A 48 6.15 -9.74 1.76
CA THR A 48 6.27 -8.37 1.23
C THR A 48 5.29 -7.36 1.83
N GLU A 49 4.12 -7.80 2.26
CA GLU A 49 3.11 -6.97 2.94
C GLU A 49 3.46 -6.64 4.39
N ASP A 50 4.30 -7.44 5.03
CA ASP A 50 4.69 -7.29 6.43
C ASP A 50 5.84 -6.30 6.65
N ARG A 51 6.44 -5.76 5.58
CA ARG A 51 7.57 -4.82 5.66
C ARG A 51 7.32 -3.67 6.64
N GLN A 52 6.15 -3.02 6.56
CA GLN A 52 5.88 -1.83 7.37
C GLN A 52 5.70 -2.18 8.85
N ILE A 53 4.97 -3.27 9.15
CA ILE A 53 4.75 -3.69 10.53
C ILE A 53 6.04 -4.25 11.14
N HIS A 54 6.90 -4.87 10.33
CA HIS A 54 8.25 -5.25 10.73
C HIS A 54 9.09 -4.04 11.16
N VAL A 55 9.14 -2.98 10.34
CA VAL A 55 9.85 -1.73 10.70
C VAL A 55 9.34 -1.19 12.03
N TYR A 56 8.02 -1.14 12.23
CA TYR A 56 7.44 -0.64 13.48
C TYR A 56 7.80 -1.50 14.70
N ARG A 57 7.72 -2.83 14.59
CA ARG A 57 7.95 -3.77 15.70
C ARG A 57 9.43 -3.94 16.06
N HIS A 58 10.31 -3.96 15.08
CA HIS A 58 11.70 -4.38 15.29
C HIS A 58 12.68 -3.21 15.34
N HIS A 59 12.38 -2.13 14.62
CA HIS A 59 13.34 -1.04 14.39
C HIS A 59 12.90 0.29 14.99
N LEU A 60 11.69 0.76 14.66
CA LEU A 60 11.18 2.02 15.20
C LEU A 60 10.79 1.89 16.69
N LYS A 61 9.98 0.87 17.04
CA LYS A 61 9.58 0.53 18.41
C LYS A 61 8.92 1.66 19.22
N GLU A 62 8.32 2.63 18.56
CA GLU A 62 7.83 3.81 19.24
C GLU A 62 6.57 3.52 20.08
N PRO A 63 6.60 3.61 21.43
CA PRO A 63 5.56 3.04 22.30
C PRO A 63 4.13 3.56 22.04
N ARG A 64 4.05 4.82 21.57
CA ARG A 64 2.80 5.54 21.29
C ARG A 64 2.58 5.78 19.80
N LEU A 65 3.07 4.89 18.93
CA LEU A 65 2.85 4.99 17.49
C LEU A 65 1.35 4.97 17.14
N TYR A 66 0.59 4.13 17.83
CA TYR A 66 -0.86 4.12 17.83
C TYR A 66 -1.36 4.22 19.26
N GLU A 67 -2.39 5.03 19.51
CA GLU A 67 -2.91 5.24 20.85
C GLU A 67 -4.43 5.39 20.88
N CYS A 68 -5.01 4.99 22.00
CA CYS A 68 -6.41 5.22 22.28
C CYS A 68 -6.62 6.72 22.55
N PRO A 69 -7.59 7.38 21.89
CA PRO A 69 -7.89 8.78 22.19
C PRO A 69 -8.69 8.96 23.49
N LEU A 70 -9.13 7.86 24.13
CA LEU A 70 -10.03 7.89 25.29
C LEU A 70 -9.32 7.51 26.61
N CYS A 71 -8.11 6.95 26.55
CA CYS A 71 -7.30 6.62 27.72
C CYS A 71 -5.82 6.44 27.33
N ASP A 72 -4.97 6.10 28.30
CA ASP A 72 -3.51 5.98 28.11
C ASP A 72 -3.07 4.70 27.38
N PHE A 73 -3.99 3.86 26.91
CA PHE A 73 -3.64 2.65 26.17
C PHE A 73 -2.96 2.99 24.83
N SER A 74 -1.82 2.35 24.55
CA SER A 74 -1.09 2.54 23.30
C SER A 74 -0.47 1.24 22.78
N HIS A 75 -0.12 1.24 21.49
CA HIS A 75 0.58 0.14 20.82
C HIS A 75 1.63 0.68 19.85
N HIS A 76 2.81 0.07 19.86
CA HIS A 76 3.97 0.52 19.09
C HIS A 76 3.99 0.16 17.59
N ALA A 77 2.92 -0.47 17.05
CA ALA A 77 2.98 -1.05 15.70
C ALA A 77 1.62 -1.35 15.06
N CYS A 78 0.57 -1.63 15.84
CA CYS A 78 -0.68 -2.17 15.32
C CYS A 78 -1.88 -1.31 15.73
N SER A 79 -2.55 -0.70 14.74
CA SER A 79 -3.79 0.04 14.98
C SER A 79 -4.99 -0.88 15.28
N SER A 80 -4.97 -2.12 14.78
CA SER A 80 -6.05 -3.09 15.04
C SER A 80 -6.16 -3.47 16.51
N ASP A 81 -5.03 -3.55 17.22
CA ASP A 81 -5.01 -3.85 18.66
C ASP A 81 -5.60 -2.68 19.47
N VAL A 82 -5.29 -1.44 19.10
CA VAL A 82 -5.92 -0.25 19.70
C VAL A 82 -7.42 -0.20 19.38
N ARG A 83 -7.82 -0.53 18.15
CA ARG A 83 -9.24 -0.58 17.76
C ARG A 83 -10.00 -1.65 18.55
N ALA A 84 -9.41 -2.83 18.73
CA ALA A 84 -9.98 -3.87 19.56
C ALA A 84 -10.12 -3.38 21.01
N HIS A 85 -9.07 -2.77 21.56
CA HIS A 85 -9.12 -2.15 22.89
C HIS A 85 -10.29 -1.15 23.02
N ILE A 86 -10.48 -0.23 22.06
CA ILE A 86 -11.58 0.74 22.05
C ILE A 86 -12.93 0.01 22.06
N LYS A 87 -13.11 -0.95 21.14
CA LYS A 87 -14.37 -1.69 21.01
C LYS A 87 -14.76 -2.43 22.30
N PHE A 88 -13.79 -2.98 23.04
CA PHE A 88 -14.06 -3.77 24.24
C PHE A 88 -14.12 -2.93 25.52
N THR A 89 -13.28 -1.91 25.66
CA THR A 89 -13.11 -1.10 26.88
C THR A 89 -13.98 0.16 26.86
N HIS A 90 -14.18 0.75 25.69
CA HIS A 90 -14.92 2.00 25.49
C HIS A 90 -16.17 1.75 24.65
N ARG A 91 -17.07 0.89 25.14
CA ARG A 91 -18.25 0.40 24.39
C ARG A 91 -19.15 1.53 23.88
N ASP A 92 -19.34 2.58 24.68
CA ASP A 92 -20.15 3.76 24.30
C ASP A 92 -19.50 4.60 23.18
N ASN A 93 -18.22 4.34 22.90
CA ASN A 93 -17.42 5.03 21.89
C ASN A 93 -16.75 4.02 20.94
N ALA A 94 -17.40 2.87 20.67
CA ALA A 94 -16.81 1.77 19.91
C ALA A 94 -16.41 2.13 18.46
N ASP A 95 -17.02 3.18 17.89
CA ASP A 95 -16.75 3.66 16.53
C ASP A 95 -15.55 4.62 16.45
N VAL A 96 -15.01 5.05 17.59
CA VAL A 96 -13.84 5.94 17.63
C VAL A 96 -12.62 5.21 17.06
N LEU A 97 -11.89 5.90 16.17
CA LEU A 97 -10.69 5.36 15.54
C LEU A 97 -9.44 5.58 16.43
N PRO A 98 -8.48 4.65 16.40
CA PRO A 98 -7.17 4.87 17.02
C PRO A 98 -6.50 6.13 16.48
N ARG A 99 -5.88 6.91 17.37
CA ARG A 99 -4.98 7.99 16.96
C ARG A 99 -3.65 7.40 16.53
N ALA A 100 -3.15 7.85 15.39
CA ALA A 100 -1.91 7.36 14.82
C ALA A 100 -0.91 8.52 14.72
N ASN A 101 0.23 8.39 15.40
CA ASN A 101 1.26 9.41 15.47
C ASN A 101 2.29 9.29 14.32
N LEU A 102 1.91 8.69 13.19
CA LEU A 102 2.80 8.42 12.05
C LEU A 102 3.39 9.70 11.44
N LEU A 103 2.64 10.79 11.45
CA LEU A 103 3.13 12.09 10.98
C LEU A 103 4.23 12.64 11.87
N GLN A 104 4.08 12.53 13.19
CA GLN A 104 5.11 12.99 14.15
C GLN A 104 6.42 12.23 13.96
N TYR A 105 6.34 10.94 13.64
CA TYR A 105 7.50 10.07 13.46
C TYR A 105 7.86 9.85 11.97
N SER A 106 7.34 10.69 11.06
CA SER A 106 7.44 10.43 9.62
C SER A 106 8.88 10.34 9.13
N GLN A 107 9.76 11.17 9.69
CA GLN A 107 11.19 11.18 9.34
C GLN A 107 11.86 9.87 9.76
N GLN A 108 11.70 9.45 11.02
CA GLN A 108 12.27 8.20 11.52
C GLN A 108 11.71 6.97 10.78
N ILE A 109 10.41 6.99 10.45
CA ILE A 109 9.78 5.95 9.64
C ILE A 109 10.42 5.88 8.25
N ALA A 110 10.63 7.03 7.59
CA ALA A 110 11.27 7.08 6.28
C ALA A 110 12.72 6.57 6.33
N GLU A 111 13.49 6.98 7.33
CA GLU A 111 14.86 6.53 7.55
C GLU A 111 14.95 5.01 7.76
N TRP A 112 14.09 4.44 8.61
CA TRP A 112 14.06 2.99 8.82
C TRP A 112 13.54 2.23 7.60
N ASN A 113 12.54 2.76 6.89
CA ASN A 113 12.06 2.12 5.66
C ASN A 113 13.17 2.03 4.60
N ASP A 114 13.97 3.09 4.44
CA ASP A 114 15.09 3.11 3.50
C ASP A 114 16.21 2.15 3.92
N ARG A 115 16.56 2.13 5.20
CA ARG A 115 17.56 1.19 5.75
C ARG A 115 17.13 -0.27 5.63
N CYS A 116 15.92 -0.60 6.08
CA CYS A 116 15.43 -1.98 6.06
C CYS A 116 15.15 -2.49 4.64
N PHE A 117 14.60 -1.62 3.78
CA PHE A 117 14.13 -1.99 2.44
C PHE A 117 14.43 -0.87 1.42
N PRO A 118 15.69 -0.71 0.98
CA PRO A 118 16.07 0.32 0.02
C PRO A 118 15.21 0.27 -1.26
N GLY A 119 14.72 1.43 -1.70
CA GLY A 119 13.87 1.55 -2.89
C GLY A 119 12.42 1.06 -2.73
N TRP A 120 12.04 0.53 -1.56
CA TRP A 120 10.64 0.17 -1.29
C TRP A 120 9.78 1.42 -1.08
N ILE A 121 8.77 1.58 -1.93
CA ILE A 121 7.77 2.65 -1.81
C ILE A 121 6.53 2.07 -1.12
N ASN A 122 6.34 2.39 0.17
CA ASN A 122 5.10 2.04 0.87
C ASN A 122 3.94 2.86 0.32
N ARG A 123 3.07 2.26 -0.52
CA ARG A 123 1.95 2.96 -1.13
C ARG A 123 0.68 3.00 -0.30
N LYS A 124 0.62 2.23 0.80
CA LYS A 124 -0.56 2.07 1.64
C LYS A 124 -0.40 2.91 2.90
N LEU A 125 -1.14 4.01 2.95
CA LEU A 125 -1.34 4.74 4.20
C LEU A 125 -2.49 4.06 4.97
N PRO A 126 -2.41 3.94 6.31
CA PRO A 126 -3.55 3.50 7.10
C PRO A 126 -4.75 4.42 6.88
N ALA A 127 -5.96 3.84 6.85
CA ALA A 127 -7.18 4.62 6.63
C ALA A 127 -7.35 5.74 7.67
N SER A 128 -6.95 5.49 8.93
CA SER A 128 -7.07 6.43 10.04
C SER A 128 -6.21 7.70 9.91
N VAL A 129 -5.27 7.74 8.96
CA VAL A 129 -4.41 8.91 8.72
C VAL A 129 -4.59 9.49 7.32
N MET A 130 -5.41 8.85 6.48
CA MET A 130 -5.52 9.22 5.07
C MET A 130 -5.98 10.68 4.88
N GLU A 131 -6.86 11.16 5.76
CA GLU A 131 -7.34 12.54 5.78
C GLU A 131 -6.19 13.50 6.13
N ASP A 132 -5.45 13.22 7.21
CA ASP A 132 -4.32 14.05 7.65
C ASP A 132 -3.16 14.13 6.63
N PHE A 133 -2.97 13.08 5.83
CA PHE A 133 -1.96 13.02 4.77
C PHE A 133 -2.45 13.59 3.43
N ASN A 134 -3.75 13.78 3.23
CA ASN A 134 -4.27 14.42 2.01
C ASN A 134 -4.39 15.94 2.15
N ARG A 135 -4.38 16.47 3.37
CA ARG A 135 -4.42 17.91 3.59
C ARG A 135 -3.07 18.58 3.34
N CYS A 136 -3.03 19.59 2.47
CA CYS A 136 -1.82 20.34 2.18
C CYS A 136 -1.46 21.26 3.35
N ARG A 137 -0.25 21.14 3.89
CA ARG A 137 0.19 21.96 5.03
C ARG A 137 0.55 23.41 4.69
N LEU A 138 0.68 23.75 3.41
CA LEU A 138 0.98 25.13 2.99
C LEU A 138 -0.27 25.98 2.73
N CYS A 139 -1.37 25.37 2.28
CA CYS A 139 -2.60 26.09 1.93
C CYS A 139 -3.88 25.49 2.54
N ASP A 140 -3.76 24.44 3.34
CA ASP A 140 -4.83 23.82 4.13
C ASP A 140 -5.95 23.11 3.31
N GLU A 141 -5.78 23.02 2.00
CA GLU A 141 -6.67 22.34 1.06
C GLU A 141 -6.58 20.81 1.14
N ASP A 142 -7.71 20.13 0.95
CA ASP A 142 -7.78 18.67 0.84
C ASP A 142 -7.41 18.19 -0.58
N VAL A 143 -6.33 17.44 -0.69
CA VAL A 143 -5.67 17.10 -1.95
C VAL A 143 -5.58 15.60 -2.17
N ARG A 144 -6.25 15.13 -3.23
CA ARG A 144 -6.10 13.74 -3.70
C ARG A 144 -4.91 13.56 -4.63
N GLN A 145 -4.71 14.52 -5.55
CA GLN A 145 -3.67 14.49 -6.59
C GLN A 145 -2.54 15.47 -6.26
N THR A 146 -1.57 15.01 -5.46
CA THR A 146 -0.55 15.91 -4.89
C THR A 146 0.36 16.55 -5.91
N SER A 147 0.78 15.83 -6.97
CA SER A 147 1.60 16.42 -8.03
C SER A 147 0.85 17.53 -8.78
N ARG A 148 -0.43 17.30 -9.14
CA ARG A 148 -1.25 18.32 -9.80
C ARG A 148 -1.42 19.55 -8.91
N HIS A 149 -1.76 19.33 -7.65
CA HIS A 149 -1.90 20.40 -6.67
C HIS A 149 -0.61 21.23 -6.53
N ILE A 150 0.55 20.58 -6.36
CA ILE A 150 1.84 21.29 -6.27
C ILE A 150 2.11 22.11 -7.53
N ALA A 151 1.84 21.55 -8.72
CA ALA A 151 2.02 22.25 -9.99
C ALA A 151 1.16 23.51 -10.08
N GLU A 152 -0.15 23.37 -9.85
CA GLU A 152 -1.13 24.44 -10.04
C GLU A 152 -1.11 25.48 -8.90
N ALA A 153 -1.00 25.04 -7.64
CA ALA A 153 -1.17 25.90 -6.46
C ALA A 153 0.14 26.46 -5.89
N HIS A 154 1.29 25.80 -6.15
CA HIS A 154 2.56 26.19 -5.52
C HIS A 154 3.68 26.51 -6.51
N LEU A 155 3.62 25.96 -7.72
CA LEU A 155 4.58 26.28 -8.79
C LEU A 155 3.98 27.19 -9.88
N MET A 156 2.66 27.37 -9.89
CA MET A 156 1.92 28.12 -10.91
C MET A 156 2.26 27.68 -12.35
N ILE A 157 2.42 26.36 -12.54
CA ILE A 157 2.68 25.73 -13.83
C ILE A 157 1.63 24.66 -14.16
N GLN A 158 1.52 24.32 -15.43
CA GLN A 158 0.74 23.16 -15.86
C GLN A 158 1.52 21.87 -15.55
N LEU A 159 0.82 20.81 -15.11
CA LEU A 159 1.47 19.53 -14.81
C LEU A 159 2.07 18.89 -16.07
N HIS A 160 1.37 19.05 -17.20
CA HIS A 160 1.81 18.61 -18.52
C HIS A 160 1.77 19.79 -19.51
N GLN A 161 2.77 19.89 -20.39
CA GLN A 161 2.88 20.98 -21.37
C GLN A 161 3.18 20.46 -22.77
N CYS A 162 2.68 21.19 -23.77
CA CYS A 162 3.00 20.96 -25.17
C CYS A 162 4.47 21.38 -25.42
N PRO A 163 5.27 20.54 -26.09
CA PRO A 163 6.63 20.93 -26.48
C PRO A 163 6.70 21.95 -27.62
N LEU A 164 5.58 22.18 -28.34
CA LEU A 164 5.56 23.03 -29.55
C LEU A 164 4.91 24.40 -29.34
N CYS A 165 4.13 24.58 -28.27
CA CYS A 165 3.48 25.85 -27.94
C CYS A 165 3.18 25.96 -26.44
N GLU A 166 2.57 27.08 -26.02
CA GLU A 166 2.29 27.37 -24.61
C GLU A 166 1.12 26.56 -24.01
N TYR A 167 0.46 25.71 -24.80
CA TYR A 167 -0.64 24.89 -24.31
C TYR A 167 -0.17 23.95 -23.20
N GLY A 168 -0.89 23.91 -22.09
CA GLY A 168 -0.67 22.92 -21.03
C GLY A 168 -1.97 22.46 -20.40
N ALA A 169 -1.90 21.34 -19.70
CA ALA A 169 -3.06 20.69 -19.13
C ALA A 169 -2.71 19.92 -17.85
N PRO A 170 -3.72 19.61 -17.01
CA PRO A 170 -3.53 18.80 -15.81
C PRO A 170 -3.28 17.32 -16.11
N GLU A 171 -3.56 16.84 -17.32
CA GLU A 171 -3.43 15.43 -17.70
C GLU A 171 -2.69 15.30 -19.03
N SER A 172 -1.72 14.36 -19.11
CA SER A 172 -0.91 14.10 -20.32
C SER A 172 -1.78 13.85 -21.56
N ARG A 173 -2.88 13.08 -21.44
CA ARG A 173 -3.77 12.77 -22.57
C ARG A 173 -4.37 14.00 -23.26
N LEU A 174 -4.57 15.09 -22.51
CA LEU A 174 -5.13 16.33 -23.06
C LEU A 174 -4.11 17.02 -23.97
N VAL A 175 -2.84 17.01 -23.56
CA VAL A 175 -1.73 17.53 -24.38
C VAL A 175 -1.48 16.63 -25.60
N LYS A 176 -1.54 15.29 -25.46
CA LYS A 176 -1.45 14.37 -26.62
C LYS A 176 -2.51 14.65 -27.67
N ARG A 177 -3.76 14.85 -27.23
CA ARG A 177 -4.86 15.22 -28.13
C ARG A 177 -4.62 16.58 -28.78
N HIS A 178 -4.10 17.54 -28.04
CA HIS A 178 -3.76 18.86 -28.56
C HIS A 178 -2.65 18.78 -29.63
N LEU A 179 -1.60 17.99 -29.39
CA LEU A 179 -0.52 17.71 -30.35
C LEU A 179 -1.07 17.18 -31.68
N LYS A 180 -1.93 16.15 -31.61
CA LYS A 180 -2.59 15.59 -32.79
C LYS A 180 -3.42 16.61 -33.56
N ASN A 181 -4.24 17.39 -32.85
CA ASN A 181 -5.24 18.24 -33.51
C ASN A 181 -4.70 19.60 -33.98
N SER A 182 -3.61 20.08 -33.36
CA SER A 182 -3.12 21.46 -33.57
C SER A 182 -1.74 21.49 -34.22
N HIS A 183 -0.99 20.39 -34.13
CA HIS A 183 0.37 20.27 -34.66
C HIS A 183 0.55 19.09 -35.63
N ASP A 184 -0.48 18.25 -35.84
CA ASP A 184 -0.40 17.01 -36.64
C ASP A 184 0.68 16.03 -36.13
N GLU A 185 1.03 16.14 -34.84
CA GLU A 185 2.04 15.31 -34.20
C GLU A 185 1.41 14.12 -33.47
N LEU A 186 1.77 12.91 -33.91
CA LEU A 186 1.26 11.65 -33.35
C LEU A 186 2.24 10.95 -32.40
N GLU A 187 3.53 11.15 -32.60
CA GLU A 187 4.60 10.45 -31.86
C GLU A 187 5.21 11.30 -30.74
N MET A 188 4.96 12.61 -30.72
CA MET A 188 5.50 13.48 -29.68
C MET A 188 4.81 13.25 -28.33
N GLU A 189 5.63 13.27 -27.26
CA GLU A 189 5.16 13.15 -25.90
C GLU A 189 5.04 14.52 -25.20
N PRO A 190 4.02 14.73 -24.34
CA PRO A 190 3.91 15.91 -23.50
C PRO A 190 5.09 16.04 -22.54
N ILE A 191 5.54 17.26 -22.31
CA ILE A 191 6.50 17.58 -21.26
C ILE A 191 5.82 17.33 -19.91
N ALA A 192 6.32 16.37 -19.13
CA ALA A 192 5.86 16.11 -17.77
C ALA A 192 6.67 16.95 -16.77
N ASN A 193 6.11 18.06 -16.31
CA ASN A 193 6.84 19.00 -15.44
C ASN A 193 7.24 18.41 -14.08
N VAL A 194 6.53 17.38 -13.61
CA VAL A 194 6.92 16.60 -12.42
C VAL A 194 8.28 15.89 -12.59
N VAL A 195 8.64 15.55 -13.83
CA VAL A 195 9.93 14.93 -14.17
C VAL A 195 10.98 16.01 -14.41
N VAL A 196 10.67 17.02 -15.22
CA VAL A 196 11.59 18.11 -15.55
C VAL A 196 12.02 18.88 -14.31
N ARG A 197 11.07 19.16 -13.40
CA ARG A 197 11.30 19.92 -12.16
C ARG A 197 11.27 19.03 -10.92
N ARG A 198 11.82 17.81 -11.03
CA ARG A 198 11.76 16.79 -9.98
C ARG A 198 12.22 17.30 -8.60
N ALA A 199 13.27 18.11 -8.55
CA ALA A 199 13.79 18.68 -7.31
C ALA A 199 12.74 19.59 -6.62
N ASP A 200 12.13 20.51 -7.37
CA ASP A 200 11.09 21.42 -6.87
C ASP A 200 9.88 20.65 -6.35
N PHE A 201 9.38 19.69 -7.13
CA PHE A 201 8.26 18.84 -6.73
C PHE A 201 8.58 18.01 -5.50
N SER A 202 9.78 17.44 -5.42
CA SER A 202 10.24 16.67 -4.26
C SER A 202 10.26 17.54 -3.00
N ALA A 203 10.86 18.73 -3.06
CA ALA A 203 10.96 19.65 -1.94
C ALA A 203 9.60 20.18 -1.49
N LEU A 204 8.72 20.54 -2.43
CA LEU A 204 7.36 20.97 -2.08
C LEU A 204 6.51 19.83 -1.55
N HIS A 205 6.65 18.62 -2.06
CA HIS A 205 5.90 17.47 -1.54
C HIS A 205 6.27 17.16 -0.09
N ASP A 206 7.54 17.26 0.31
CA ASP A 206 7.94 17.09 1.71
C ASP A 206 7.29 18.12 2.63
N LYS A 207 7.17 19.37 2.16
CA LYS A 207 6.54 20.45 2.90
C LYS A 207 5.03 20.32 2.96
N CYS A 208 4.39 20.00 1.83
CA CYS A 208 2.94 19.93 1.72
C CYS A 208 2.37 18.67 2.37
N PHE A 209 3.04 17.53 2.18
CA PHE A 209 2.58 16.19 2.57
C PHE A 209 3.72 15.40 3.23
N PRO A 210 4.21 15.83 4.40
CA PRO A 210 5.30 15.17 5.10
C PRO A 210 4.94 13.71 5.38
N GLY A 211 5.88 12.79 5.14
CA GLY A 211 5.68 11.34 5.32
C GLY A 211 4.78 10.67 4.28
N ARG A 212 4.10 11.42 3.40
CA ARG A 212 3.35 10.82 2.29
C ARG A 212 4.34 10.36 1.21
N PRO A 213 4.19 9.14 0.68
CA PRO A 213 5.03 8.63 -0.38
C PRO A 213 4.96 9.51 -1.64
N LYS A 214 6.11 10.00 -2.08
CA LYS A 214 6.25 10.74 -3.34
C LYS A 214 6.06 9.82 -4.54
N ARG A 215 5.10 10.12 -5.40
CA ARG A 215 4.88 9.41 -6.67
C ARG A 215 5.42 10.21 -7.85
N LEU A 216 6.73 10.49 -7.84
CA LEU A 216 7.38 11.33 -8.85
C LEU A 216 7.84 10.55 -10.10
N SER A 217 7.82 9.22 -10.08
CA SER A 217 8.55 8.39 -11.07
C SER A 217 7.81 7.14 -11.57
N ASN A 218 6.47 7.13 -11.60
CA ASN A 218 5.70 5.95 -12.04
C ASN A 218 4.81 6.22 -13.28
N ILE A 219 5.38 6.82 -14.31
CA ILE A 219 4.93 6.56 -15.68
C ILE A 219 6.05 5.73 -16.31
N THR A 220 5.87 4.41 -16.26
CA THR A 220 6.68 3.48 -17.03
C THR A 220 6.56 3.90 -18.51
N ILE A 221 7.68 4.24 -19.14
CA ILE A 221 7.77 4.16 -20.59
C ILE A 221 7.78 2.65 -20.87
N SER A 222 6.65 2.14 -21.35
CA SER A 222 6.56 0.87 -22.06
C SER A 222 6.32 1.18 -23.52
#